data_AF-A0A399Y1W1-F1
#
_entry.id   AF-A0A399Y1W1-F1
#
_cell.length_a   1.000
_cell.length_b   1.000
_cell.length_c   1.000
_cell.angle_alpha   90.00
_cell.angle_beta   90.00
_cell.angle_gamma   90.00
#
_symmetry.space_group_name_H-M   'P 1'
#
loop_
_entity.id
_entity.type
_entity.pdbx_description
1 polymer ?
#
loop_
_entity_poly.entity_id
_entity_poly.type
_entity_poly.pdbx_seq_one_letter_code
_entity_poly.pdbx_strand_id
1 'polypeptide(L)'
;MTAAPKSLPRTAVLIALALLIPSALLAACTRVPYGKSERGSELFVQSATGGTLTKRSDGTYALVLTGISPSTVSFTDRPERSARTIETATFVDSWTSEFGAVAPNAALELAGASESSDTVILAISNPRFDLKAGTVTYDASLVPVGGTHTLGGFRDRADDFVPAKFGEASLFVDGGASPGDAPRTPAKFVIANNSGRPDSDIYVALTDGNPGRYAPVTLTATPTGDKQYMVPLTDLPYLTGSAGPRYFELNFGALPGHTTGSLLWIAYGYGSSSPIEVSPTALSPDWASAVGKTRFANVEQAYVAPSAVNQGDTTYVNQYSIPMDIEACDVDGTNCDGLYMKYFTDCITEAMQTQVSKHGGTWSGDSGVAHYDEAGNFIRISSPDTNTTGWPSLSGYTQSLIGQSYQIYNSFGTVDSTKAKSTAFPNEEGYYVYTGTTRADGVTVLTGTIARQVNGEHPSPGREGDTVTIQPGDLASAIYSQAGQYSATGPDASTPNNNDAYNSVYADFVTGLTSGYWGGKYGNNNQIFGTGSNVPFAGARKPGEAFLAYSPYSEVMWHYSNAYSMPYGERYNNGGHPSPLITMKTGGQWKVTIHPDVTPGGCAAGWQPGS
;
A
#
# COMPACT_ATOMS: atom_id res chain seq x y z
N MET A 1 -77.16 38.64 -20.55
CA MET A 1 -76.68 39.17 -19.26
C MET A 1 -75.24 38.72 -19.09
N THR A 2 -74.30 39.57 -19.49
CA THR A 2 -72.86 39.27 -19.43
C THR A 2 -72.13 40.60 -19.26
N ALA A 3 -71.54 40.79 -18.09
CA ALA A 3 -70.45 41.73 -17.89
C ALA A 3 -69.42 41.05 -16.98
N ALA A 4 -68.16 41.17 -17.38
CA ALA A 4 -66.98 40.52 -16.85
C ALA A 4 -66.68 40.86 -15.38
N PRO A 5 -65.83 40.07 -14.70
CA PRO A 5 -65.11 40.56 -13.53
C PRO A 5 -63.60 40.67 -13.78
N LYS A 6 -63.02 41.75 -13.25
CA LYS A 6 -61.60 41.89 -12.93
C LYS A 6 -61.43 41.81 -11.40
N SER A 7 -60.41 41.03 -11.04
CA SER A 7 -59.45 41.16 -9.92
C SER A 7 -59.83 40.88 -8.46
N LEU A 8 -59.12 39.85 -7.94
CA LEU A 8 -58.45 39.68 -6.62
C LEU A 8 -59.36 39.48 -5.38
N PRO A 9 -58.89 38.87 -4.26
CA PRO A 9 -57.59 38.22 -3.95
C PRO A 9 -57.68 36.89 -3.15
N ARG A 10 -56.54 36.18 -3.08
CA ARG A 10 -56.01 35.41 -1.94
C ARG A 10 -56.98 34.49 -1.17
N THR A 11 -57.12 33.26 -1.67
CA THR A 11 -57.69 32.14 -0.90
C THR A 11 -56.65 31.50 0.01
N ALA A 12 -57.09 31.27 1.24
CA ALA A 12 -56.49 30.57 2.36
C ALA A 12 -55.59 29.38 2.00
N VAL A 13 -54.36 29.42 2.53
CA VAL A 13 -53.51 28.26 2.77
C VAL A 13 -53.68 27.90 4.25
N LEU A 14 -54.30 26.76 4.54
CA LEU A 14 -54.24 26.11 5.85
C LEU A 14 -54.10 24.59 5.65
N ILE A 15 -52.84 24.16 5.69
CA ILE A 15 -52.31 22.99 6.41
C ILE A 15 -53.08 21.67 6.23
N ALA A 16 -52.67 20.90 5.23
CA ALA A 16 -52.59 19.44 5.32
C ALA A 16 -51.11 19.07 5.17
N LEU A 17 -50.49 18.69 6.29
CA LEU A 17 -49.09 18.33 6.41
C LEU A 17 -48.86 16.98 5.74
N ALA A 18 -48.64 16.98 4.42
CA ALA A 18 -48.08 15.84 3.71
C ALA A 18 -46.56 15.82 3.97
N LEU A 19 -46.08 14.76 4.60
CA LEU A 19 -44.66 14.50 4.80
C LEU A 19 -43.94 14.46 3.45
N LEU A 20 -43.32 15.57 3.07
CA LEU A 20 -42.16 15.60 2.20
C LEU A 20 -40.95 15.29 3.09
N ILE A 21 -40.55 14.02 3.11
CA ILE A 21 -39.22 13.63 3.60
C ILE A 21 -38.24 14.23 2.58
N PRO A 22 -37.38 15.18 2.96
CA PRO A 22 -36.22 15.50 2.14
C PRO A 22 -35.40 14.22 2.09
N SER A 23 -34.96 13.83 0.90
CA SER A 23 -33.89 12.84 0.69
C SER A 23 -32.62 13.35 1.38
N ALA A 24 -32.61 13.25 2.71
CA ALA A 24 -31.44 13.31 3.53
C ALA A 24 -30.55 12.17 3.06
N LEU A 25 -29.29 12.52 2.82
CA LEU A 25 -28.17 11.61 2.76
C LEU A 25 -28.46 10.41 3.67
N LEU A 26 -28.79 9.27 3.06
CA LEU A 26 -28.46 8.01 3.69
C LEU A 26 -26.95 7.98 3.68
N ALA A 27 -26.38 8.51 4.76
CA ALA A 27 -25.14 8.04 5.29
C ALA A 27 -25.23 6.51 5.23
N ALA A 28 -24.50 5.92 4.30
CA ALA A 28 -24.15 4.52 4.40
C ALA A 28 -23.55 4.41 5.80
N CYS A 29 -24.32 3.84 6.71
CA CYS A 29 -23.84 3.42 8.01
C CYS A 29 -22.86 2.30 7.67
N THR A 30 -21.63 2.69 7.34
CA THR A 30 -20.49 1.82 7.27
C THR A 30 -20.40 1.21 8.64
N ARG A 31 -20.95 0.00 8.77
CA ARG A 31 -20.68 -0.83 9.93
C ARG A 31 -19.17 -1.04 9.89
N VAL A 32 -18.51 -0.32 10.78
CA VAL A 32 -17.14 -0.53 11.21
C VAL A 32 -16.95 -2.05 11.28
N PRO A 33 -16.07 -2.65 10.44
CA PRO A 33 -15.69 -4.03 10.63
C PRO A 33 -15.32 -4.17 12.09
N TYR A 34 -15.96 -5.09 12.81
CA TYR A 34 -15.58 -5.43 14.17
C TYR A 34 -14.08 -5.69 14.13
N GLY A 35 -13.32 -4.75 14.70
CA GLY A 35 -11.87 -4.82 14.69
C GLY A 35 -11.47 -6.19 15.22
N LYS A 36 -10.55 -6.86 14.50
CA LYS A 36 -9.74 -7.88 15.16
C LYS A 36 -9.33 -7.30 16.50
N SER A 37 -9.64 -8.01 17.58
CA SER A 37 -9.14 -7.73 18.92
C SER A 37 -7.65 -7.40 18.79
N GLU A 38 -7.30 -6.11 18.91
CA GLU A 38 -5.92 -5.69 19.09
C GLU A 38 -5.48 -6.41 20.36
N ARG A 39 -4.56 -7.37 20.25
CA ARG A 39 -3.82 -7.77 21.45
C ARG A 39 -3.06 -6.52 21.88
N GLY A 40 -3.38 -5.99 23.06
CA GLY A 40 -2.61 -4.88 23.61
C GLY A 40 -1.13 -5.29 23.71
N SER A 41 -0.21 -4.33 23.66
CA SER A 41 1.21 -4.60 23.95
C SER A 41 1.30 -5.19 25.36
N GLU A 42 1.65 -6.47 25.44
CA GLU A 42 1.72 -7.21 26.70
C GLU A 42 2.98 -6.82 27.48
N LEU A 43 2.86 -6.48 28.75
CA LEU A 43 3.98 -6.18 29.66
C LEU A 43 4.13 -7.29 30.67
N PHE A 44 5.37 -7.60 31.07
CA PHE A 44 5.69 -8.64 32.04
C PHE A 44 6.39 -8.06 33.26
N VAL A 45 6.12 -8.59 34.45
CA VAL A 45 6.74 -8.18 35.71
C VAL A 45 7.26 -9.40 36.44
N GLN A 46 8.54 -9.34 36.78
CA GLN A 46 9.22 -10.32 37.61
C GLN A 46 9.69 -9.65 38.89
N SER A 47 9.47 -10.29 40.03
CA SER A 47 9.94 -9.82 41.34
C SER A 47 11.03 -10.74 41.87
N ALA A 48 12.07 -10.16 42.45
CA ALA A 48 13.21 -10.86 43.03
C ALA A 48 13.56 -10.27 44.41
N THR A 49 14.11 -11.09 45.31
CA THR A 49 14.56 -10.61 46.63
C THR A 49 16.00 -10.05 46.62
N GLY A 50 16.70 -10.20 45.50
CA GLY A 50 18.09 -9.78 45.33
C GLY A 50 18.57 -9.97 43.90
N GLY A 51 19.75 -9.46 43.59
CA GLY A 51 20.43 -9.81 42.35
C GLY A 51 21.76 -9.14 42.12
N THR A 52 22.35 -9.41 40.96
CA THR A 52 23.58 -8.77 40.50
C THR A 52 23.47 -8.30 39.05
N LEU A 53 24.12 -7.17 38.76
CA LEU A 53 24.32 -6.66 37.40
C LEU A 53 25.81 -6.50 37.18
N THR A 54 26.44 -7.49 36.54
CA THR A 54 27.90 -7.58 36.44
C THR A 54 28.35 -7.32 35.01
N LYS A 55 29.21 -6.31 34.81
CA LYS A 55 29.79 -6.00 33.49
C LYS A 55 30.76 -7.09 33.05
N ARG A 56 30.69 -7.48 31.77
CA ARG A 56 31.58 -8.44 31.11
C ARG A 56 32.66 -7.73 30.30
N SER A 57 33.67 -8.48 29.87
CA SER A 57 34.83 -7.97 29.13
C SER A 57 34.47 -7.38 27.76
N ASP A 58 33.36 -7.80 27.17
CA ASP A 58 32.84 -7.32 25.87
C ASP A 58 31.97 -6.06 25.98
N GLY A 59 31.79 -5.52 27.19
CA GLY A 59 30.96 -4.34 27.44
C GLY A 59 29.49 -4.66 27.73
N THR A 60 29.04 -5.90 27.58
CA THR A 60 27.70 -6.37 27.99
C THR A 60 27.64 -6.61 29.51
N TYR A 61 26.46 -6.97 30.02
CA TYR A 61 26.20 -7.26 31.42
C TYR A 61 25.56 -8.64 31.58
N ALA A 62 25.85 -9.30 32.71
CA ALA A 62 25.08 -10.41 33.23
C ALA A 62 24.11 -9.87 34.29
N LEU A 63 22.81 -9.98 34.04
CA LEU A 63 21.79 -9.74 35.07
C LEU A 63 21.40 -11.08 35.70
N VAL A 64 21.62 -11.23 37.00
CA VAL A 64 21.19 -12.42 37.76
C VAL A 64 20.20 -11.98 38.82
N LEU A 65 18.95 -12.41 38.68
CA LEU A 65 17.91 -12.24 39.69
C LEU A 65 17.92 -13.45 40.62
N THR A 66 17.97 -13.22 41.93
CA THR A 66 18.01 -14.25 42.97
C THR A 66 16.77 -14.18 43.85
N GLY A 67 16.28 -15.35 44.28
CA GLY A 67 15.01 -15.42 44.99
C GLY A 67 13.86 -14.93 44.11
N ILE A 68 13.92 -15.27 42.82
CA ILE A 68 12.90 -14.91 41.84
C ILE A 68 11.55 -15.53 42.22
N SER A 69 10.47 -14.76 42.08
CA SER A 69 9.11 -15.27 42.19
C SER A 69 8.91 -16.43 41.19
N PRO A 70 8.26 -17.55 41.59
CA PRO A 70 7.89 -18.62 40.67
C PRO A 70 6.81 -18.19 39.67
N SER A 71 6.25 -16.99 39.85
CA SER A 71 5.21 -16.40 39.01
C SER A 71 5.67 -15.07 38.41
N THR A 72 5.53 -14.94 37.08
CA THR A 72 5.66 -13.73 36.30
C THR A 72 4.25 -13.19 36.01
N VAL A 73 3.99 -11.93 36.29
CA VAL A 73 2.69 -11.31 35.98
C VAL A 73 2.78 -10.73 34.57
N SER A 74 1.80 -10.99 33.70
CA SER A 74 1.67 -10.28 32.44
C SER A 74 0.36 -9.50 32.38
N PHE A 75 0.35 -8.34 31.74
CA PHE A 75 -0.85 -7.53 31.58
C PHE A 75 -0.83 -6.69 30.31
N THR A 76 -2.01 -6.34 29.80
CA THR A 76 -2.21 -5.47 28.64
C THR A 76 -2.92 -4.18 29.05
N ASP A 77 -2.58 -3.04 28.44
CA ASP A 77 -3.31 -1.78 28.65
C ASP A 77 -4.58 -1.72 27.76
N ARG A 78 -5.27 -0.58 27.76
CA ARG A 78 -6.44 -0.32 26.91
C ARG A 78 -6.12 -0.62 25.43
N PRO A 79 -7.08 -1.20 24.67
CA PRO A 79 -8.46 -1.47 25.08
C PRO A 79 -8.69 -2.84 25.76
N GLU A 80 -7.76 -3.79 25.68
CA GLU A 80 -7.98 -5.19 26.10
C GLU A 80 -8.01 -5.37 27.63
N ARG A 81 -7.15 -4.67 28.38
CA ARG A 81 -7.10 -4.69 29.86
C ARG A 81 -7.17 -6.10 30.46
N SER A 82 -6.21 -6.93 30.11
CA SER A 82 -6.06 -8.28 30.67
C SER A 82 -4.90 -8.32 31.65
N ALA A 83 -4.98 -9.17 32.68
CA ALA A 83 -3.85 -9.49 33.54
C ALA A 83 -3.87 -10.99 33.84
N ARG A 84 -2.73 -11.66 33.68
CA ARG A 84 -2.57 -13.10 33.93
C ARG A 84 -1.28 -13.36 34.70
N THR A 85 -1.27 -14.47 35.42
CA THR A 85 -0.08 -14.98 36.09
C THR A 85 0.45 -16.15 35.27
N ILE A 86 1.73 -16.09 34.89
CA ILE A 86 2.45 -17.10 34.13
C ILE A 86 3.51 -17.70 35.06
N GLU A 87 3.75 -19.00 34.98
CA GLU A 87 4.91 -19.59 35.68
C GLU A 87 6.21 -19.01 35.10
N THR A 88 7.14 -18.59 35.96
CA THR A 88 8.41 -17.99 35.51
C THR A 88 9.22 -18.93 34.63
N ALA A 89 9.14 -20.25 34.86
CA ALA A 89 9.73 -21.26 33.97
C ALA A 89 9.11 -21.21 32.56
N THR A 90 7.78 -21.17 32.47
CA THR A 90 7.05 -21.08 31.20
C THR A 90 7.36 -19.79 30.45
N PHE A 91 7.48 -18.66 31.15
CA PHE A 91 7.88 -17.39 30.53
C PHE A 91 9.29 -17.47 29.90
N VAL A 92 10.23 -18.12 30.59
CA VAL A 92 11.59 -18.34 30.06
C VAL A 92 11.58 -19.31 28.88
N ASP A 93 10.79 -20.38 28.93
CA ASP A 93 10.67 -21.35 27.84
C ASP A 93 9.97 -20.76 26.59
N SER A 94 9.04 -19.80 26.78
CA SER A 94 8.32 -19.13 25.69
C SER A 94 9.06 -17.93 25.10
N TRP A 95 10.28 -17.63 25.56
CA TRP A 95 11.00 -16.40 25.21
C TRP A 95 11.09 -16.14 23.70
N THR A 96 11.50 -17.14 22.92
CA THR A 96 11.63 -16.99 21.46
C THR A 96 10.30 -16.76 20.76
N SER A 97 9.20 -17.36 21.26
CA SER A 97 7.87 -17.13 20.70
C SER A 97 7.29 -15.77 21.07
N GLU A 98 7.63 -15.23 22.24
CA GLU A 98 7.15 -13.93 22.71
C GLU A 98 7.93 -12.77 22.08
N PHE A 99 9.25 -12.89 21.93
CA PHE A 99 10.13 -11.77 21.55
C PHE A 99 10.88 -11.96 20.22
N GLY A 100 10.89 -13.16 19.65
CA GLY A 100 11.59 -13.45 18.39
C GLY A 100 13.10 -13.21 18.49
N ALA A 101 13.67 -12.56 17.48
CA ALA A 101 15.11 -12.27 17.40
C ALA A 101 15.52 -10.92 18.03
N VAL A 102 14.56 -10.12 18.48
CA VAL A 102 14.80 -8.77 19.03
C VAL A 102 14.73 -8.83 20.54
N ALA A 103 15.78 -8.40 21.22
CA ALA A 103 15.81 -8.33 22.68
C ALA A 103 14.78 -7.30 23.20
N PRO A 104 13.88 -7.67 24.13
CA PRO A 104 12.99 -6.71 24.79
C PRO A 104 13.78 -5.73 25.66
N ASN A 105 13.19 -4.56 25.90
CA ASN A 105 13.69 -3.65 26.93
C ASN A 105 13.09 -4.05 28.27
N ALA A 106 13.84 -3.81 29.34
CA ALA A 106 13.40 -4.03 30.68
C ALA A 106 13.87 -2.90 31.61
N ALA A 107 12.97 -2.41 32.45
CA ALA A 107 13.32 -1.54 33.56
C ALA A 107 13.62 -2.42 34.78
N LEU A 108 14.84 -2.31 35.32
CA LEU A 108 15.20 -2.89 36.60
C LEU A 108 15.06 -1.79 37.66
N GLU A 109 14.10 -1.94 38.56
CA GLU A 109 13.83 -1.04 39.68
C GLU A 109 14.24 -1.72 41.00
N LEU A 110 15.05 -1.03 41.80
CA LEU A 110 15.63 -1.52 43.05
C LEU A 110 14.92 -0.92 44.25
N ALA A 111 14.27 -1.75 45.05
CA ALA A 111 13.62 -1.28 46.27
C ALA A 111 14.66 -0.90 47.34
N GLY A 112 14.55 0.33 47.86
CA GLY A 112 15.40 0.84 48.94
C GLY A 112 16.80 1.29 48.52
N ALA A 113 17.07 1.42 47.21
CA ALA A 113 18.27 2.08 46.70
C ALA A 113 18.15 3.62 46.77
N SER A 114 19.26 4.32 46.51
CA SER A 114 19.26 5.79 46.38
C SER A 114 18.47 6.20 45.13
N GLU A 115 17.69 7.30 45.20
CA GLU A 115 16.91 7.86 44.07
C GLU A 115 17.75 8.20 42.82
N SER A 116 19.08 8.15 42.92
CA SER A 116 20.04 8.41 41.84
C SER A 116 20.75 7.14 41.34
N SER A 117 20.29 5.97 41.77
CA SER A 117 20.84 4.66 41.37
C SER A 117 19.86 3.53 41.63
N ASP A 118 18.55 3.78 41.47
CA ASP A 118 17.49 2.83 41.78
C ASP A 118 16.86 2.22 40.53
N THR A 119 17.04 2.83 39.35
CA THR A 119 16.37 2.39 38.12
C THR A 119 17.34 2.39 36.95
N VAL A 120 17.45 1.29 36.20
CA VAL A 120 18.16 1.25 34.90
C VAL A 120 17.32 0.60 33.82
N ILE A 121 17.52 1.02 32.56
CA ILE A 121 16.92 0.38 31.39
C ILE A 121 17.94 -0.53 30.71
N LEU A 122 17.54 -1.76 30.47
CA LEU A 122 18.36 -2.83 29.90
C LEU A 122 17.66 -3.41 28.67
N ALA A 123 18.42 -3.73 27.62
CA ALA A 123 17.99 -4.71 26.63
C ALA A 123 18.41 -6.08 27.14
N ILE A 124 17.47 -7.02 27.32
CA ILE A 124 17.75 -8.33 27.92
C ILE A 124 17.49 -9.47 26.93
N SER A 125 18.28 -10.53 26.99
CA SER A 125 18.15 -11.70 26.11
C SER A 125 18.64 -12.98 26.76
N ASN A 126 18.39 -14.12 26.09
CA ASN A 126 18.85 -15.45 26.48
C ASN A 126 18.54 -15.80 27.95
N PRO A 127 17.28 -15.70 28.39
CA PRO A 127 16.92 -16.04 29.76
C PRO A 127 17.31 -17.49 30.07
N ARG A 128 17.82 -17.71 31.28
CA ARG A 128 18.09 -19.05 31.82
C ARG A 128 17.54 -19.14 33.23
N PHE A 129 16.61 -20.05 33.46
CA PHE A 129 16.01 -20.30 34.76
C PHE A 129 16.66 -21.51 35.45
N ASP A 130 17.15 -21.33 36.68
CA ASP A 130 17.56 -22.42 37.56
C ASP A 130 16.56 -22.55 38.70
N LEU A 131 15.67 -23.53 38.56
CA LEU A 131 14.62 -23.81 39.54
C LEU A 131 15.18 -24.19 40.93
N LYS A 132 16.34 -24.85 41.00
CA LYS A 132 16.92 -25.29 42.29
C LYS A 132 17.58 -24.12 43.01
N ALA A 133 18.21 -23.23 42.27
CA ALA A 133 18.84 -22.04 42.82
C ALA A 133 17.85 -20.88 43.04
N GLY A 134 16.66 -20.95 42.43
CA GLY A 134 15.68 -19.86 42.45
C GLY A 134 16.21 -18.61 41.74
N THR A 135 16.88 -18.80 40.60
CA THR A 135 17.54 -17.71 39.86
C THR A 135 17.10 -17.65 38.40
N VAL A 136 17.02 -16.42 37.87
CA VAL A 136 16.95 -16.18 36.41
C VAL A 136 18.18 -15.38 36.01
N THR A 137 18.86 -15.81 34.96
CA THR A 137 19.99 -15.09 34.36
C THR A 137 19.63 -14.58 32.98
N TYR A 138 19.96 -13.32 32.70
CA TYR A 138 19.88 -12.70 31.37
C TYR A 138 21.25 -12.22 30.91
N ASP A 139 21.44 -12.22 29.59
CA ASP A 139 22.40 -11.35 28.94
C ASP A 139 21.77 -9.96 28.80
N ALA A 140 22.49 -8.91 29.18
CA ALA A 140 21.95 -7.55 29.26
C ALA A 140 22.88 -6.52 28.62
N SER A 141 22.32 -5.44 28.08
CA SER A 141 23.04 -4.25 27.63
C SER A 141 22.32 -3.00 28.13
N LEU A 142 23.06 -1.98 28.59
CA LEU A 142 22.47 -0.70 28.99
C LEU A 142 21.87 -0.01 27.76
N VAL A 143 20.65 0.51 27.92
CA VAL A 143 19.99 1.35 26.90
C VAL A 143 20.19 2.82 27.28
N PRO A 144 20.79 3.66 26.42
CA PRO A 144 20.99 5.08 26.72
C PRO A 144 19.68 5.83 26.95
N VAL A 145 19.69 6.78 27.88
CA VAL A 145 18.57 7.69 28.15
C VAL A 145 18.31 8.55 26.90
N GLY A 146 17.28 8.21 26.11
CA GLY A 146 16.93 8.93 24.86
C GLY A 146 16.22 8.11 23.76
N GLY A 147 16.13 6.79 23.87
CA GLY A 147 15.40 5.94 22.91
C GLY A 147 13.86 5.93 23.09
N THR A 148 13.12 5.63 22.02
CA THR A 148 11.65 5.45 22.04
C THR A 148 11.29 4.02 22.43
N HIS A 149 10.68 3.82 23.60
CA HIS A 149 10.27 2.51 24.12
C HIS A 149 8.96 2.62 24.92
N THR A 150 8.26 1.49 25.11
CA THR A 150 6.97 1.40 25.83
C THR A 150 7.06 1.65 27.35
N LEU A 151 8.26 1.75 27.92
CA LEU A 151 8.54 1.97 29.35
C LEU A 151 8.56 3.47 29.76
N GLY A 152 7.74 4.31 29.11
CA GLY A 152 7.80 5.78 29.22
C GLY A 152 7.76 6.34 30.65
N GLY A 153 7.13 5.64 31.61
CA GLY A 153 7.09 6.04 33.03
C GLY A 153 8.40 5.87 33.80
N PHE A 154 9.31 5.01 33.32
CA PHE A 154 10.62 4.77 33.95
C PHE A 154 11.72 5.68 33.37
N ARG A 155 11.51 6.23 32.16
CA ARG A 155 12.50 7.03 31.45
C ARG A 155 12.97 8.26 32.24
N ASP A 156 12.03 8.96 32.85
CA ASP A 156 12.33 10.22 33.54
C ASP A 156 13.05 9.99 34.89
N ARG A 157 13.21 8.72 35.30
CA ARG A 157 13.90 8.28 36.54
C ARG A 157 15.06 7.32 36.29
N ALA A 158 15.38 7.01 35.02
CA ALA A 158 16.42 6.04 34.71
C ALA A 158 17.82 6.65 34.96
N ASP A 159 18.62 5.93 35.73
CA ASP A 159 19.99 6.27 36.06
C ASP A 159 20.99 5.69 35.05
N ASP A 160 22.20 6.26 35.00
CA ASP A 160 23.30 5.72 34.19
C ASP A 160 23.83 4.38 34.72
N PHE A 161 23.58 4.08 36.00
CA PHE A 161 24.02 2.87 36.66
C PHE A 161 23.19 2.54 37.91
N VAL A 162 23.24 1.26 38.29
CA VAL A 162 22.79 0.75 39.60
C VAL A 162 23.93 0.01 40.29
N PRO A 163 23.87 -0.22 41.62
CA PRO A 163 24.83 -1.06 42.31
C PRO A 163 24.97 -2.45 41.69
N ALA A 164 26.21 -2.94 41.53
CA ALA A 164 26.47 -4.26 40.92
C ALA A 164 25.86 -5.43 41.72
N LYS A 165 25.53 -5.22 43.00
CA LYS A 165 24.74 -6.12 43.83
C LYS A 165 23.61 -5.31 44.46
N PHE A 166 22.41 -5.85 44.45
CA PHE A 166 21.20 -5.16 44.91
C PHE A 166 20.28 -6.09 45.72
N GLY A 167 19.43 -5.45 46.53
CA GLY A 167 18.38 -6.10 47.32
C GLY A 167 17.13 -6.38 46.49
N GLU A 168 15.94 -6.28 47.10
CA GLU A 168 14.68 -6.52 46.42
C GLU A 168 14.56 -5.69 45.13
N ALA A 169 14.11 -6.33 44.05
CA ALA A 169 14.06 -5.73 42.74
C ALA A 169 12.82 -6.18 41.96
N SER A 170 12.30 -5.28 41.13
CA SER A 170 11.29 -5.58 40.13
C SER A 170 11.87 -5.36 38.74
N LEU A 171 11.70 -6.36 37.87
CA LEU A 171 12.07 -6.28 36.46
C LEU A 171 10.79 -6.18 35.64
N PHE A 172 10.57 -5.02 35.03
CA PHE A 172 9.45 -4.75 34.12
C PHE A 172 9.95 -4.96 32.70
N VAL A 173 9.53 -6.04 32.05
CA VAL A 173 9.94 -6.40 30.69
C VAL A 173 8.83 -5.96 29.74
N ASP A 174 9.18 -5.20 28.70
CA ASP A 174 8.21 -4.89 27.65
C ASP A 174 7.86 -6.15 26.84
N GLY A 175 6.79 -6.09 26.04
CA GLY A 175 6.35 -7.19 25.17
C GLY A 175 7.29 -7.47 24.00
N GLY A 176 8.55 -7.07 24.13
CA GLY A 176 9.44 -6.83 23.03
C GLY A 176 9.03 -5.57 22.31
N ALA A 177 9.93 -5.14 21.43
CA ALA A 177 9.46 -4.38 20.30
C ALA A 177 8.35 -5.20 19.62
N SER A 178 7.11 -4.75 19.76
CA SER A 178 6.23 -4.79 18.60
C SER A 178 7.09 -4.30 17.44
N PRO A 179 7.02 -4.87 16.23
CA PRO A 179 7.95 -4.60 15.13
C PRO A 179 8.18 -3.11 14.75
N GLY A 180 7.56 -2.15 15.46
CA GLY A 180 7.88 -0.73 15.51
C GLY A 180 8.80 -0.19 16.64
N ASP A 181 9.44 -0.95 17.55
CA ASP A 181 10.37 -0.36 18.56
C ASP A 181 11.86 -0.73 18.41
N ALA A 182 12.26 -1.36 17.30
CA ALA A 182 13.64 -1.15 16.83
C ALA A 182 13.84 0.36 16.62
N PRO A 183 15.05 0.96 16.85
CA PRO A 183 15.31 2.30 16.37
C PRO A 183 14.89 2.35 14.91
N ARG A 184 13.77 3.03 14.63
CA ARG A 184 13.20 3.08 13.30
C ARG A 184 14.20 3.89 12.51
N THR A 185 15.07 3.24 11.75
CA THR A 185 15.85 3.96 10.73
C THR A 185 14.81 4.67 9.88
N PRO A 186 14.79 6.01 9.87
CA PRO A 186 13.79 6.74 9.12
C PRO A 186 13.82 6.24 7.67
N ALA A 187 12.65 6.00 7.06
CA ALA A 187 12.67 5.72 5.63
C ALA A 187 13.14 6.99 4.93
N LYS A 188 14.30 6.90 4.31
CA LYS A 188 14.89 8.02 3.58
C LYS A 188 14.36 8.02 2.15
N PHE A 189 13.94 9.20 1.70
CA PHE A 189 13.56 9.45 0.33
C PHE A 189 14.57 10.40 -0.29
N VAL A 190 15.20 9.97 -1.37
CA VAL A 190 16.15 10.76 -2.17
C VAL A 190 15.45 11.16 -3.46
N ILE A 191 15.41 12.45 -3.76
CA ILE A 191 14.83 13.00 -4.97
C ILE A 191 15.96 13.52 -5.87
N ALA A 192 16.17 12.85 -6.99
CA ALA A 192 17.09 13.27 -8.04
C ALA A 192 16.32 14.03 -9.12
N ASN A 193 16.52 15.35 -9.19
CA ASN A 193 15.90 16.20 -10.19
C ASN A 193 16.76 16.27 -11.47
N ASN A 194 16.38 15.49 -12.49
CA ASN A 194 16.96 15.54 -13.83
C ASN A 194 15.99 16.15 -14.87
N SER A 195 14.88 16.73 -14.42
CA SER A 195 13.79 17.22 -15.28
C SER A 195 14.18 18.36 -16.22
N GLY A 196 15.31 19.02 -15.94
CA GLY A 196 15.70 20.28 -16.56
C GLY A 196 15.02 21.51 -15.94
N ARG A 197 14.14 21.32 -14.95
CA ARG A 197 13.51 22.40 -14.17
C ARG A 197 14.32 22.71 -12.91
N PRO A 198 14.35 23.98 -12.45
CA PRO A 198 14.99 24.31 -11.19
C PRO A 198 14.24 23.68 -10.01
N ASP A 199 14.94 23.35 -8.93
CA ASP A 199 14.33 22.81 -7.69
C ASP A 199 13.20 23.70 -7.14
N SER A 200 13.23 25.00 -7.40
CA SER A 200 12.18 25.95 -6.99
C SER A 200 10.85 25.76 -7.73
N ASP A 201 10.86 24.99 -8.83
CA ASP A 201 9.69 24.68 -9.65
C ASP A 201 9.15 23.27 -9.39
N ILE A 202 9.78 22.50 -8.49
CA ILE A 202 9.37 21.13 -8.14
C ILE A 202 8.98 21.08 -6.68
N TYR A 203 7.83 20.48 -6.43
CA TYR A 203 7.21 20.43 -5.12
C TYR A 203 6.90 19.00 -4.73
N VAL A 204 7.05 18.66 -3.46
CA VAL A 204 6.77 17.33 -2.92
C VAL A 204 5.86 17.36 -1.71
N ALA A 205 5.04 16.34 -1.56
CA ALA A 205 4.25 16.09 -0.35
C ALA A 205 4.15 14.59 -0.08
N LEU A 206 3.97 14.21 1.19
CA LEU A 206 3.69 12.83 1.56
C LEU A 206 2.33 12.78 2.25
N THR A 207 1.43 11.93 1.76
CA THR A 207 0.12 11.68 2.39
C THR A 207 0.02 10.24 2.85
N ASP A 208 -0.57 9.99 4.02
CA ASP A 208 -1.02 8.64 4.37
C ASP A 208 -2.30 8.30 3.60
N GLY A 209 -2.51 7.03 3.28
CA GLY A 209 -3.64 6.54 2.50
C GLY A 209 -4.91 6.34 3.33
N ASN A 210 -4.92 6.78 4.60
CA ASN A 210 -6.07 6.64 5.47
C ASN A 210 -6.71 8.01 5.72
N PRO A 211 -7.87 8.32 5.10
CA PRO A 211 -8.44 9.67 5.09
C PRO A 211 -8.91 10.23 6.46
N GLY A 212 -8.61 9.55 7.58
CA GLY A 212 -8.97 9.97 8.94
C GLY A 212 -7.91 9.75 10.02
N ARG A 213 -6.66 9.37 9.69
CA ARG A 213 -5.57 9.16 10.69
C ARG A 213 -4.27 9.89 10.32
N TYR A 214 -4.40 11.15 9.94
CA TYR A 214 -3.26 11.99 9.61
C TYR A 214 -2.40 12.25 10.85
N ALA A 215 -1.18 11.71 10.92
CA ALA A 215 -0.13 12.43 11.63
C ALA A 215 0.57 13.35 10.63
N PRO A 216 0.96 14.56 11.05
CA PRO A 216 1.89 15.35 10.25
C PRO A 216 3.14 14.50 10.02
N VAL A 217 3.42 14.19 8.74
CA VAL A 217 4.79 13.88 8.35
C VAL A 217 5.53 15.19 8.56
N THR A 218 6.17 15.30 9.73
CA THR A 218 7.13 16.37 9.98
C THR A 218 8.30 16.11 9.06
N LEU A 219 8.21 16.54 7.80
CA LEU A 219 9.39 16.94 7.08
C LEU A 219 10.08 17.92 8.02
N THR A 220 11.36 17.75 8.29
CA THR A 220 12.12 18.56 9.26
C THR A 220 12.15 20.07 8.92
N ALA A 221 11.38 20.48 7.91
CA ALA A 221 11.22 21.82 7.36
C ALA A 221 9.76 22.29 7.17
N THR A 222 8.70 21.68 7.72
CA THR A 222 7.33 22.22 7.56
C THR A 222 6.87 23.09 8.76
N PRO A 223 6.32 24.31 8.51
CA PRO A 223 5.67 25.13 9.53
C PRO A 223 4.42 24.43 10.11
N THR A 224 4.18 24.66 11.39
CA THR A 224 3.05 24.14 12.18
C THR A 224 1.69 24.60 11.65
N GLY A 225 0.84 23.66 11.21
CA GLY A 225 -0.59 23.89 10.92
C GLY A 225 -1.27 22.74 10.17
N ASP A 226 -2.58 22.54 10.39
CA ASP A 226 -3.43 21.44 9.89
C ASP A 226 -3.66 21.40 8.36
N LYS A 227 -2.81 22.05 7.56
CA LYS A 227 -2.90 22.05 6.09
C LYS A 227 -1.60 21.51 5.50
N GLN A 228 -1.71 20.35 4.83
CA GLN A 228 -0.61 19.69 4.13
C GLN A 228 -0.32 20.44 2.84
N TYR A 229 0.71 21.28 2.87
CA TYR A 229 1.19 22.00 1.68
C TYR A 229 2.36 21.25 1.06
N MET A 230 2.39 21.19 -0.27
CA MET A 230 3.58 20.71 -0.97
C MET A 230 4.74 21.67 -0.69
N VAL A 231 5.92 21.11 -0.44
CA VAL A 231 7.15 21.84 -0.10
C VAL A 231 8.04 21.88 -1.34
N PRO A 232 8.60 23.05 -1.73
CA PRO A 232 9.52 23.11 -2.85
C PRO A 232 10.80 22.33 -2.55
N LEU A 233 11.43 21.72 -3.57
CA LEU A 233 12.67 20.97 -3.38
C LEU A 233 13.81 21.83 -2.84
N THR A 234 13.77 23.15 -3.01
CA THR A 234 14.75 24.09 -2.42
C THR A 234 14.76 24.10 -0.91
N ASP A 235 13.63 23.76 -0.28
CA ASP A 235 13.49 23.73 1.18
C ASP A 235 14.00 22.41 1.78
N LEU A 236 14.31 21.43 0.92
CA LEU A 236 14.92 20.17 1.33
C LEU A 236 16.45 20.26 1.33
N PRO A 237 17.13 19.61 2.28
CA PRO A 237 18.58 19.53 2.28
C PRO A 237 19.10 18.74 1.08
N TYR A 238 20.31 19.08 0.62
CA TYR A 238 21.07 18.22 -0.29
C TYR A 238 21.51 16.95 0.44
N LEU A 239 21.48 15.81 -0.27
CA LEU A 239 21.95 14.53 0.24
C LEU A 239 23.43 14.59 0.64
N THR A 240 24.24 15.28 -0.15
CA THR A 240 25.65 15.53 0.14
C THR A 240 26.04 16.95 -0.25
N GLY A 241 26.82 17.63 0.60
CA GLY A 241 27.37 18.95 0.30
C GLY A 241 26.31 20.04 0.06
N SER A 242 26.40 20.72 -1.09
CA SER A 242 25.58 21.90 -1.44
C SER A 242 24.98 21.84 -2.86
N ALA A 243 25.01 20.67 -3.50
CA ALA A 243 24.45 20.43 -4.82
C ALA A 243 24.12 18.94 -4.99
N GLY A 244 23.24 18.61 -5.93
CA GLY A 244 22.86 17.22 -6.25
C GLY A 244 21.48 16.82 -5.71
N PRO A 245 21.22 15.52 -5.50
CA PRO A 245 19.93 15.04 -5.04
C PRO A 245 19.52 15.66 -3.70
N ARG A 246 18.22 15.87 -3.52
CA ARG A 246 17.61 16.31 -2.27
C ARG A 246 17.13 15.11 -1.47
N TYR A 247 16.91 15.27 -0.18
CA TYR A 247 16.32 14.19 0.61
C TYR A 247 15.44 14.68 1.74
N PHE A 248 14.58 13.78 2.21
CA PHE A 248 13.90 13.89 3.49
C PHE A 248 13.82 12.52 4.15
N GLU A 249 13.56 12.51 5.45
CA GLU A 249 13.49 11.31 6.27
C GLU A 249 12.12 11.21 6.92
N LEU A 250 11.56 9.99 6.93
CA LEU A 250 10.28 9.70 7.54
C LEU A 250 10.46 9.10 8.93
N ASN A 251 10.16 9.92 9.94
CA ASN A 251 10.11 9.50 11.33
C ASN A 251 8.72 8.95 11.68
N PHE A 252 8.55 7.63 11.54
CA PHE A 252 7.28 6.97 11.83
C PHE A 252 6.94 6.87 13.32
N GLY A 253 7.84 7.27 14.22
CA GLY A 253 7.68 7.15 15.68
C GLY A 253 6.49 7.92 16.28
N ALA A 254 5.82 8.78 15.51
CA ALA A 254 4.67 9.59 15.95
C ALA A 254 3.31 9.07 15.46
N LEU A 255 3.25 7.97 14.68
CA LEU A 255 2.02 7.45 14.08
C LEU A 255 1.50 6.23 14.86
N PRO A 256 0.40 6.36 15.65
CA PRO A 256 -0.28 5.22 16.25
C PRO A 256 -1.08 4.47 15.17
N GLY A 257 -0.43 3.49 14.55
CA GLY A 257 -1.02 2.62 13.53
C GLY A 257 -0.12 2.49 12.30
N HIS A 258 -0.06 1.29 11.74
CA HIS A 258 0.63 0.99 10.49
C HIS A 258 0.20 1.97 9.38
N THR A 259 1.15 2.61 8.67
CA THR A 259 0.83 3.33 7.43
C THR A 259 0.62 2.32 6.31
N THR A 260 -0.60 1.78 6.23
CA THR A 260 -1.03 1.00 5.07
C THR A 260 -1.27 1.94 3.90
N GLY A 261 -0.30 2.02 2.99
CA GLY A 261 -0.35 2.77 1.72
C GLY A 261 -0.17 4.28 1.91
N SER A 262 0.99 4.84 1.61
CA SER A 262 1.20 6.29 1.53
C SER A 262 1.60 6.69 0.11
N LEU A 263 1.39 7.98 -0.22
CA LEU A 263 1.67 8.54 -1.53
C LEU A 263 2.69 9.66 -1.42
N LEU A 264 3.83 9.51 -2.11
CA LEU A 264 4.74 10.63 -2.36
C LEU A 264 4.30 11.34 -3.63
N TRP A 265 3.80 12.55 -3.48
CA TRP A 265 3.36 13.44 -4.54
C TRP A 265 4.53 14.29 -5.05
N ILE A 266 4.59 14.48 -6.36
CA ILE A 266 5.52 15.40 -7.04
C ILE A 266 4.71 16.28 -8.00
N ALA A 267 4.95 17.58 -8.00
CA ALA A 267 4.28 18.53 -8.90
C ALA A 267 5.24 19.59 -9.48
N TYR A 268 4.92 20.10 -10.67
CA TYR A 268 5.60 21.23 -11.32
C TYR A 268 4.79 22.53 -11.22
N GLY A 269 5.45 23.69 -11.29
CA GLY A 269 4.78 24.97 -11.61
C GLY A 269 4.01 25.61 -10.46
N TYR A 270 4.23 25.18 -9.23
CA TYR A 270 3.48 25.68 -8.08
C TYR A 270 3.99 27.08 -7.68
N GLY A 271 3.15 28.09 -7.90
CA GLY A 271 3.41 29.49 -7.55
C GLY A 271 2.82 29.87 -6.19
N SER A 272 3.44 30.87 -5.54
CA SER A 272 3.28 31.31 -4.15
C SER A 272 1.90 31.79 -3.66
N SER A 273 0.80 31.53 -4.37
CA SER A 273 -0.51 32.15 -4.04
C SER A 273 -1.67 31.20 -3.71
N SER A 274 -1.62 29.91 -4.06
CA SER A 274 -2.70 28.96 -3.69
C SER A 274 -2.21 27.52 -3.62
N PRO A 275 -2.25 26.87 -2.46
CA PRO A 275 -1.87 25.47 -2.32
C PRO A 275 -2.78 24.49 -3.04
N ILE A 276 -2.21 23.40 -3.56
CA ILE A 276 -2.95 22.19 -3.88
C ILE A 276 -3.32 21.62 -2.52
N GLU A 277 -4.59 21.69 -2.17
CA GLU A 277 -5.12 20.82 -1.13
C GLU A 277 -5.08 19.41 -1.72
N VAL A 278 -4.01 18.67 -1.40
CA VAL A 278 -3.90 17.24 -1.71
C VAL A 278 -4.89 16.52 -0.78
N SER A 279 -6.18 16.61 -1.09
CA SER A 279 -7.19 15.84 -0.40
C SER A 279 -7.26 14.45 -1.04
N PRO A 280 -7.17 13.35 -0.27
CA PRO A 280 -7.37 11.99 -0.78
C PRO A 280 -8.74 11.78 -1.46
N THR A 281 -9.73 12.66 -1.22
CA THR A 281 -11.04 12.62 -1.89
C THR A 281 -11.10 13.46 -3.17
N ALA A 282 -10.10 14.30 -3.44
CA ALA A 282 -9.98 15.12 -4.66
C ALA A 282 -9.22 14.40 -5.80
N LEU A 283 -9.02 13.08 -5.68
CA LEU A 283 -8.32 12.24 -6.67
C LEU A 283 -9.12 11.99 -7.96
N SER A 284 -10.39 12.43 -8.01
CA SER A 284 -11.00 12.72 -9.30
C SER A 284 -10.46 14.08 -9.74
N PRO A 285 -9.69 14.18 -10.84
CA PRO A 285 -9.33 15.47 -11.38
C PRO A 285 -10.63 16.19 -11.76
N ASP A 286 -11.14 17.03 -10.87
CA ASP A 286 -12.10 18.04 -11.27
C ASP A 286 -11.31 18.96 -12.21
N TRP A 287 -11.49 18.72 -13.51
CA TRP A 287 -10.74 19.37 -14.60
C TRP A 287 -10.95 20.88 -14.60
N ALA A 288 -12.02 21.36 -13.97
CA ALA A 288 -12.31 22.78 -13.78
C ALA A 288 -11.58 23.39 -12.57
N SER A 289 -11.06 22.56 -11.66
CA SER A 289 -10.33 23.01 -10.48
C SER A 289 -8.87 23.35 -10.80
N ALA A 290 -8.24 24.15 -9.92
CA ALA A 290 -6.82 24.45 -10.02
C ALA A 290 -5.94 23.17 -9.99
N VAL A 291 -6.39 22.09 -9.32
CA VAL A 291 -5.70 20.79 -9.25
C VAL A 291 -5.74 20.06 -10.60
N GLY A 292 -6.81 20.23 -11.38
CA GLY A 292 -6.91 19.71 -12.75
C GLY A 292 -5.88 20.34 -13.71
N LYS A 293 -5.46 21.57 -13.43
CA LYS A 293 -4.49 22.33 -14.25
C LYS A 293 -3.02 22.11 -13.84
N THR A 294 -2.76 21.54 -12.67
CA THR A 294 -1.40 21.25 -12.21
C THR A 294 -0.87 19.97 -12.85
N ARG A 295 0.41 19.96 -13.23
CA ARG A 295 1.12 18.75 -13.62
C ARG A 295 1.70 18.06 -12.38
N PHE A 296 1.23 16.85 -12.08
CA PHE A 296 1.65 16.09 -10.90
C PHE A 296 1.68 14.58 -11.15
N ALA A 297 2.48 13.85 -10.37
CA ALA A 297 2.54 12.40 -10.33
C ALA A 297 2.74 11.91 -8.89
N ASN A 298 2.63 10.61 -8.68
CA ASN A 298 2.81 10.00 -7.37
C ASN A 298 3.60 8.69 -7.45
N VAL A 299 4.23 8.39 -6.32
CA VAL A 299 4.81 7.10 -5.98
C VAL A 299 4.00 6.50 -4.85
N GLU A 300 3.57 5.26 -5.02
CA GLU A 300 2.91 4.47 -3.99
C GLU A 300 3.94 3.73 -3.15
N GLN A 301 3.74 3.73 -1.84
CA GLN A 301 4.58 2.96 -0.95
C GLN A 301 3.78 2.41 0.23
N ALA A 302 4.03 1.16 0.59
CA ALA A 302 3.49 0.56 1.80
C ALA A 302 4.61 0.46 2.83
N TYR A 303 4.54 1.30 3.87
CA TYR A 303 5.43 1.20 5.04
C TYR A 303 4.68 0.63 6.23
N VAL A 304 4.82 -0.67 6.46
CA VAL A 304 4.04 -1.36 7.50
C VAL A 304 4.81 -1.38 8.83
N ALA A 305 6.11 -1.63 8.79
CA ALA A 305 7.06 -1.60 9.92
C ALA A 305 8.51 -1.81 9.43
N PRO A 306 9.54 -1.46 10.23
CA PRO A 306 10.95 -1.79 9.95
C PRO A 306 11.25 -3.27 9.65
N SER A 307 10.49 -4.20 10.25
CA SER A 307 10.63 -5.65 10.01
C SER A 307 9.66 -6.21 8.96
N ALA A 308 8.78 -5.37 8.40
CA ALA A 308 7.85 -5.77 7.37
C ALA A 308 8.47 -5.59 5.98
N VAL A 309 7.91 -6.29 4.99
CA VAL A 309 8.26 -6.07 3.59
C VAL A 309 7.65 -4.73 3.19
N ASN A 310 8.49 -3.70 3.13
CA ASN A 310 8.07 -2.40 2.62
C ASN A 310 8.17 -2.43 1.10
N GLN A 311 7.09 -2.07 0.42
CA GLN A 311 7.00 -2.13 -1.04
C GLN A 311 6.72 -0.75 -1.58
N GLY A 312 7.10 -0.52 -2.83
CA GLY A 312 6.79 0.71 -3.51
C GLY A 312 6.74 0.50 -5.01
N ASP A 313 6.08 1.44 -5.67
CA ASP A 313 5.88 1.45 -7.09
C ASP A 313 5.64 2.86 -7.62
N THR A 314 5.96 3.03 -8.90
CA THR A 314 5.37 4.10 -9.70
C THR A 314 4.06 3.58 -10.27
N THR A 315 2.97 4.31 -10.01
CA THR A 315 1.66 3.96 -10.53
C THR A 315 1.20 4.99 -11.56
N TYR A 316 0.76 4.48 -12.70
CA TYR A 316 0.02 5.20 -13.71
C TYR A 316 -1.39 4.60 -13.87
N VAL A 317 -1.90 3.96 -12.80
CA VAL A 317 -3.27 3.41 -12.81
C VAL A 317 -4.29 4.51 -13.08
N ASN A 318 -4.12 5.72 -12.52
CA ASN A 318 -5.06 6.83 -12.70
C ASN A 318 -4.66 7.78 -13.84
N GLN A 319 -3.36 8.06 -14.00
CA GLN A 319 -2.86 8.97 -15.00
C GLN A 319 -1.37 8.77 -15.27
N TYR A 320 -0.92 9.18 -16.46
CA TYR A 320 0.48 9.45 -16.73
C TYR A 320 0.71 10.96 -16.82
N SER A 321 1.77 11.50 -16.19
CA SER A 321 2.02 12.95 -16.19
C SER A 321 3.49 13.33 -16.17
N ILE A 322 4.25 12.90 -15.15
CA ILE A 322 5.67 13.22 -15.00
C ILE A 322 6.47 11.92 -15.20
N PRO A 323 7.51 11.91 -16.06
CA PRO A 323 8.33 10.72 -16.24
C PRO A 323 9.27 10.56 -15.04
N MET A 324 9.24 9.38 -14.42
CA MET A 324 10.00 9.13 -13.20
C MET A 324 10.31 7.66 -12.97
N ASP A 325 11.47 7.43 -12.36
CA ASP A 325 11.87 6.12 -11.85
C ASP A 325 11.70 6.06 -10.33
N ILE A 326 11.49 4.85 -9.81
CA ILE A 326 11.64 4.53 -8.40
C ILE A 326 12.66 3.42 -8.23
N GLU A 327 13.55 3.60 -7.26
CA GLU A 327 14.62 2.67 -6.92
C GLU A 327 14.59 2.38 -5.41
N ALA A 328 14.64 1.09 -5.05
CA ALA A 328 14.87 0.59 -3.70
C ALA A 328 16.38 0.34 -3.52
N CYS A 329 17.04 1.23 -2.78
CA CYS A 329 18.48 1.19 -2.59
C CYS A 329 18.87 0.70 -1.20
N ASP A 330 20.09 0.18 -1.08
CA ASP A 330 20.72 -0.07 0.22
C ASP A 330 20.95 1.24 0.99
N VAL A 331 21.31 1.12 2.28
CA VAL A 331 21.48 2.23 3.24
C VAL A 331 22.36 3.36 2.67
N ASP A 332 23.41 3.02 1.93
CA ASP A 332 24.37 3.96 1.35
C ASP A 332 23.98 4.48 -0.05
N GLY A 333 22.95 3.89 -0.67
CA GLY A 333 22.44 4.32 -1.98
C GLY A 333 23.23 3.78 -3.16
N THR A 334 24.13 2.82 -2.96
CA THR A 334 25.05 2.35 -4.00
C THR A 334 24.48 1.20 -4.84
N ASN A 335 23.64 0.36 -4.24
CA ASN A 335 23.07 -0.80 -4.87
C ASN A 335 21.55 -0.72 -4.83
N CYS A 336 20.91 -0.66 -6.00
CA CYS A 336 19.49 -0.37 -6.13
C CYS A 336 18.79 -1.35 -7.07
N ASP A 337 17.56 -1.73 -6.71
CA ASP A 337 16.60 -2.39 -7.60
C ASP A 337 15.55 -1.35 -8.00
N GLY A 338 15.17 -1.25 -9.27
CA GLY A 338 14.34 -0.14 -9.72
C GLY A 338 13.31 -0.49 -10.78
N LEU A 339 12.27 0.33 -10.82
CA LEU A 339 11.30 0.42 -11.90
C LEU A 339 11.68 1.63 -12.73
N TYR A 340 11.97 1.38 -14.00
CA TYR A 340 12.54 2.39 -14.88
C TYR A 340 11.59 2.74 -16.01
N MET A 341 11.66 4.00 -16.43
CA MET A 341 11.12 4.44 -17.69
C MET A 341 12.13 4.22 -18.81
N LYS A 342 11.69 3.55 -19.88
CA LYS A 342 12.50 3.35 -21.09
C LYS A 342 12.45 4.57 -22.00
N TYR A 343 11.30 5.23 -22.06
CA TYR A 343 11.11 6.48 -22.78
C TYR A 343 10.23 7.42 -21.96
N PHE A 344 10.31 8.71 -22.27
CA PHE A 344 9.68 9.77 -21.51
C PHE A 344 8.43 10.32 -22.21
N THR A 345 8.00 11.51 -21.82
CA THR A 345 6.69 12.07 -22.17
C THR A 345 6.51 12.24 -23.68
N ASP A 346 7.53 12.69 -24.40
CA ASP A 346 7.49 12.83 -25.86
C ASP A 346 7.09 11.54 -26.57
N CYS A 347 7.77 10.43 -26.29
CA CYS A 347 7.51 9.17 -26.97
C CYS A 347 6.24 8.47 -26.47
N ILE A 348 5.92 8.59 -25.18
CA ILE A 348 4.67 8.03 -24.63
C ILE A 348 3.47 8.75 -25.25
N THR A 349 3.51 10.09 -25.34
CA THR A 349 2.40 10.85 -25.94
C THR A 349 2.23 10.53 -27.42
N GLU A 350 3.33 10.42 -28.19
CA GLU A 350 3.28 10.03 -29.60
C GLU A 350 2.68 8.62 -29.79
N ALA A 351 3.15 7.64 -29.03
CA ALA A 351 2.67 6.26 -29.10
C ALA A 351 1.20 6.16 -28.68
N MET A 352 0.82 6.84 -27.60
CA MET A 352 -0.55 6.85 -27.10
C MET A 352 -1.51 7.53 -28.08
N GLN A 353 -1.14 8.69 -28.63
CA GLN A 353 -1.92 9.39 -29.64
C GLN A 353 -2.15 8.50 -30.86
N THR A 354 -1.12 7.77 -31.29
CA THR A 354 -1.21 6.85 -32.42
C THR A 354 -2.21 5.73 -32.14
N GLN A 355 -2.14 5.08 -30.97
CA GLN A 355 -3.07 4.00 -30.61
C GLN A 355 -4.51 4.48 -30.47
N VAL A 356 -4.71 5.61 -29.78
CA VAL A 356 -6.03 6.22 -29.61
C VAL A 356 -6.64 6.56 -30.95
N SER A 357 -5.89 7.24 -31.83
CA SER A 357 -6.38 7.66 -33.16
C SER A 357 -6.65 6.47 -34.08
N LYS A 358 -5.75 5.48 -34.08
CA LYS A 358 -5.87 4.25 -34.89
C LYS A 358 -7.16 3.49 -34.59
N HIS A 359 -7.59 3.48 -33.33
CA HIS A 359 -8.77 2.76 -32.89
C HIS A 359 -10.02 3.66 -32.76
N GLY A 360 -9.98 4.89 -33.28
CA GLY A 360 -11.12 5.79 -33.33
C GLY A 360 -11.47 6.48 -32.02
N GLY A 361 -10.52 6.54 -31.07
CA GLY A 361 -10.62 7.35 -29.88
C GLY A 361 -10.30 8.84 -30.14
N THR A 362 -10.50 9.67 -29.12
CA THR A 362 -10.25 11.11 -29.13
C THR A 362 -9.01 11.43 -28.30
N TRP A 363 -7.96 11.96 -28.95
CA TRP A 363 -6.71 12.27 -28.26
C TRP A 363 -6.80 13.49 -27.33
N SER A 364 -7.35 14.61 -27.79
CA SER A 364 -7.33 15.88 -27.05
C SER A 364 -8.64 16.65 -27.20
N GLY A 365 -8.84 17.69 -26.39
CA GLY A 365 -10.08 18.46 -26.27
C GLY A 365 -10.87 18.07 -25.02
N ASP A 366 -12.07 18.62 -24.86
CA ASP A 366 -12.91 18.44 -23.65
C ASP A 366 -13.23 16.97 -23.34
N SER A 367 -13.23 16.12 -24.37
CA SER A 367 -13.45 14.67 -24.28
C SER A 367 -12.23 13.84 -24.67
N GLY A 368 -11.05 14.46 -24.73
CA GLY A 368 -9.80 13.79 -25.10
C GLY A 368 -9.12 13.13 -23.90
N VAL A 369 -8.28 12.13 -24.17
CA VAL A 369 -7.52 11.43 -23.13
C VAL A 369 -6.28 12.20 -22.66
N ALA A 370 -5.77 13.12 -23.48
CA ALA A 370 -4.62 13.97 -23.18
C ALA A 370 -5.05 15.40 -22.89
N HIS A 371 -4.47 15.95 -21.84
CA HIS A 371 -4.83 17.26 -21.30
C HIS A 371 -3.63 18.21 -21.35
N TYR A 372 -3.94 19.46 -21.70
CA TYR A 372 -2.98 20.53 -21.90
C TYR A 372 -3.45 21.78 -21.15
N ASP A 373 -2.52 22.64 -20.74
CA ASP A 373 -2.85 23.94 -20.16
C ASP A 373 -3.28 24.95 -21.24
N GLU A 374 -3.66 26.16 -20.81
CA GLU A 374 -4.08 27.25 -21.71
C GLU A 374 -2.97 27.72 -22.66
N ALA A 375 -1.70 27.45 -22.33
CA ALA A 375 -0.55 27.74 -23.17
C ALA A 375 -0.18 26.57 -24.10
N GLY A 376 -0.92 25.46 -24.05
CA GLY A 376 -0.68 24.26 -24.86
C GLY A 376 0.40 23.33 -24.30
N ASN A 377 0.86 23.53 -23.06
CA ASN A 377 1.82 22.63 -22.44
C ASN A 377 1.11 21.36 -21.96
N PHE A 378 1.76 20.21 -22.14
CA PHE A 378 1.25 18.93 -21.67
C PHE A 378 1.09 18.91 -20.14
N ILE A 379 -0.08 18.43 -19.67
CA ILE A 379 -0.36 18.21 -18.26
C ILE A 379 -0.32 16.71 -17.96
N ARG A 380 -1.16 15.90 -18.63
CA ARG A 380 -1.32 14.47 -18.33
C ARG A 380 -2.06 13.73 -19.44
N ILE A 381 -1.96 12.40 -19.40
CA ILE A 381 -2.87 11.46 -20.04
C ILE A 381 -3.73 10.85 -18.93
N SER A 382 -5.05 11.01 -18.99
CA SER A 382 -5.98 10.31 -18.10
C SER A 382 -6.05 8.84 -18.49
N SER A 383 -5.82 7.96 -17.52
CA SER A 383 -5.96 6.53 -17.78
C SER A 383 -7.45 6.18 -17.98
N PRO A 384 -7.72 5.03 -18.61
CA PRO A 384 -9.08 4.51 -18.72
C PRO A 384 -9.76 4.19 -17.37
N ASP A 385 -8.98 4.00 -16.29
CA ASP A 385 -9.53 3.75 -14.95
C ASP A 385 -10.24 4.98 -14.37
N THR A 386 -9.66 6.16 -14.59
CA THR A 386 -10.24 7.41 -14.09
C THR A 386 -11.30 7.97 -15.03
N ASN A 387 -11.11 7.82 -16.34
CA ASN A 387 -12.05 8.31 -17.34
C ASN A 387 -11.95 7.49 -18.62
N THR A 388 -13.05 6.82 -19.00
CA THR A 388 -13.14 6.09 -20.27
C THR A 388 -13.50 6.99 -21.46
N THR A 389 -13.86 8.25 -21.22
CA THR A 389 -14.18 9.23 -22.28
C THR A 389 -12.94 9.48 -23.15
N GLY A 390 -13.13 9.43 -24.47
CA GLY A 390 -12.04 9.58 -25.43
C GLY A 390 -11.29 8.29 -25.74
N TRP A 391 -11.38 7.25 -24.90
CA TRP A 391 -10.79 5.95 -25.22
C TRP A 391 -11.61 5.20 -26.29
N PRO A 392 -10.96 4.39 -27.16
CA PRO A 392 -11.63 3.60 -28.18
C PRO A 392 -12.71 2.65 -27.64
N SER A 393 -13.76 2.39 -28.42
CA SER A 393 -14.78 1.41 -28.05
C SER A 393 -14.23 -0.03 -28.04
N LEU A 394 -14.59 -0.79 -27.01
CA LEU A 394 -14.30 -2.22 -26.87
C LEU A 394 -15.53 -3.11 -27.17
N SER A 395 -16.61 -2.53 -27.69
CA SER A 395 -17.85 -3.28 -27.97
C SER A 395 -17.63 -4.46 -28.94
N GLY A 396 -16.75 -4.30 -29.93
CA GLY A 396 -16.38 -5.39 -30.84
C GLY A 396 -15.72 -6.56 -30.10
N TYR A 397 -14.89 -6.25 -29.10
CA TYR A 397 -14.25 -7.28 -28.29
C TYR A 397 -15.24 -8.00 -27.39
N THR A 398 -16.04 -7.27 -26.60
CA THR A 398 -17.03 -7.91 -25.71
C THR A 398 -18.06 -8.73 -26.49
N GLN A 399 -18.46 -8.28 -27.68
CA GLN A 399 -19.32 -9.06 -28.58
C GLN A 399 -18.64 -10.36 -29.06
N SER A 400 -17.34 -10.32 -29.36
CA SER A 400 -16.57 -11.49 -29.82
C SER A 400 -16.43 -12.58 -28.75
N LEU A 401 -16.65 -12.23 -27.49
CA LEU A 401 -16.58 -13.13 -26.35
C LEU A 401 -17.84 -13.99 -26.19
N ILE A 402 -18.96 -13.62 -26.82
CA ILE A 402 -20.21 -14.39 -26.73
C ILE A 402 -20.01 -15.82 -27.24
N GLY A 403 -20.42 -16.79 -26.41
CA GLY A 403 -20.26 -18.21 -26.67
C GLY A 403 -18.85 -18.76 -26.38
N GLN A 404 -17.88 -17.92 -26.01
CA GLN A 404 -16.56 -18.39 -25.58
C GLN A 404 -16.65 -19.02 -24.18
N SER A 405 -15.82 -20.06 -24.00
CA SER A 405 -15.59 -20.69 -22.70
C SER A 405 -14.17 -20.41 -22.21
N TYR A 406 -13.99 -20.28 -20.90
CA TYR A 406 -12.73 -19.92 -20.26
C TYR A 406 -12.33 -20.95 -19.22
N GLN A 407 -11.02 -21.19 -19.08
CA GLN A 407 -10.43 -21.93 -17.96
C GLN A 407 -9.56 -20.98 -17.15
N ILE A 408 -9.85 -20.88 -15.86
CA ILE A 408 -9.22 -19.95 -14.93
C ILE A 408 -8.71 -20.77 -13.75
N TYR A 409 -7.39 -20.86 -13.61
CA TYR A 409 -6.72 -21.49 -12.49
C TYR A 409 -5.70 -20.52 -11.92
N ASN A 410 -5.70 -20.30 -10.61
CA ASN A 410 -4.62 -19.57 -9.94
C ASN A 410 -4.66 -19.80 -8.43
N SER A 411 -3.67 -19.25 -7.74
CA SER A 411 -3.65 -19.09 -6.29
C SER A 411 -4.18 -17.73 -5.84
N PHE A 412 -4.54 -17.66 -4.56
CA PHE A 412 -4.82 -16.41 -3.83
C PHE A 412 -4.17 -16.50 -2.45
N GLY A 413 -3.91 -15.34 -1.84
CA GLY A 413 -3.08 -15.26 -0.64
C GLY A 413 -1.58 -15.47 -0.93
N THR A 414 -0.78 -15.69 0.10
CA THR A 414 0.68 -15.87 0.02
C THR A 414 1.07 -17.26 -0.48
N VAL A 415 1.06 -17.48 -1.79
CA VAL A 415 1.57 -18.74 -2.38
C VAL A 415 2.61 -18.46 -3.47
N ASP A 416 3.64 -17.66 -3.16
CA ASP A 416 4.94 -17.71 -3.86
C ASP A 416 5.97 -16.82 -3.15
N SER A 417 7.16 -17.34 -2.85
CA SER A 417 8.30 -16.53 -2.37
C SER A 417 9.11 -15.91 -3.52
N THR A 418 8.79 -16.25 -4.77
CA THR A 418 9.49 -15.82 -5.99
C THR A 418 8.66 -14.90 -6.90
N LYS A 419 7.37 -14.71 -6.61
CA LYS A 419 6.52 -13.69 -7.23
C LYS A 419 6.15 -12.65 -6.18
N ALA A 420 6.08 -11.39 -6.57
CA ALA A 420 5.93 -10.26 -5.66
C ALA A 420 4.81 -10.53 -4.63
N LYS A 421 5.18 -10.41 -3.35
CA LYS A 421 4.27 -10.60 -2.21
C LYS A 421 3.10 -9.62 -2.35
N SER A 422 1.90 -10.09 -2.67
CA SER A 422 0.70 -9.31 -2.43
C SER A 422 0.42 -9.37 -0.92
N THR A 423 0.64 -8.25 -0.24
CA THR A 423 0.49 -8.11 1.22
C THR A 423 -0.98 -7.99 1.65
N ALA A 424 -1.94 -8.15 0.74
CA ALA A 424 -3.32 -7.80 1.03
C ALA A 424 -3.99 -8.73 2.06
N PHE A 425 -3.59 -10.01 2.18
CA PHE A 425 -4.36 -10.98 2.99
C PHE A 425 -3.48 -12.05 3.68
N PRO A 426 -2.90 -11.78 4.87
CA PRO A 426 -1.90 -12.63 5.51
C PRO A 426 -2.40 -13.95 6.11
N ASN A 427 -3.69 -14.31 5.96
CA ASN A 427 -4.29 -15.42 6.70
C ASN A 427 -5.06 -16.46 5.84
N GLU A 428 -5.12 -16.30 4.52
CA GLU A 428 -5.88 -17.22 3.65
C GLU A 428 -5.13 -17.55 2.36
N GLU A 429 -4.36 -18.62 2.40
CA GLU A 429 -3.69 -19.19 1.24
C GLU A 429 -4.59 -20.22 0.57
N GLY A 430 -4.62 -20.24 -0.76
CA GLY A 430 -5.44 -21.19 -1.49
C GLY A 430 -5.27 -21.17 -2.99
N TYR A 431 -6.04 -22.02 -3.66
CA TYR A 431 -6.17 -22.05 -5.11
C TYR A 431 -7.62 -22.13 -5.53
N TYR A 432 -7.91 -21.69 -6.75
CA TYR A 432 -9.22 -21.81 -7.38
C TYR A 432 -9.12 -22.40 -8.78
N VAL A 433 -10.17 -23.12 -9.16
CA VAL A 433 -10.34 -23.70 -10.50
C VAL A 433 -11.73 -23.35 -10.99
N TYR A 434 -11.82 -22.37 -11.88
CA TYR A 434 -13.06 -21.86 -12.44
C TYR A 434 -13.11 -22.13 -13.93
N THR A 435 -14.32 -22.39 -14.41
CA THR A 435 -14.68 -22.26 -15.81
C THR A 435 -15.60 -21.07 -15.99
N GLY A 436 -15.50 -20.43 -17.15
CA GLY A 436 -16.34 -19.30 -17.50
C GLY A 436 -17.05 -19.50 -18.82
N THR A 437 -18.19 -18.85 -19.00
CA THR A 437 -18.85 -18.74 -20.30
C THR A 437 -19.50 -17.36 -20.43
N THR A 438 -19.35 -16.73 -21.60
CA THR A 438 -20.14 -15.53 -21.93
C THR A 438 -21.37 -15.96 -22.69
N ARG A 439 -22.54 -15.68 -22.13
CA ARG A 439 -23.84 -16.09 -22.65
C ARG A 439 -24.26 -15.21 -23.84
N ALA A 440 -25.35 -15.61 -24.51
CA ALA A 440 -25.89 -14.89 -25.66
C ALA A 440 -26.41 -13.47 -25.33
N ASP A 441 -26.76 -13.22 -24.07
CA ASP A 441 -27.13 -11.91 -23.53
C ASP A 441 -25.90 -11.04 -23.14
N GLY A 442 -24.69 -11.55 -23.36
CA GLY A 442 -23.43 -10.89 -23.02
C GLY A 442 -23.01 -11.05 -21.56
N VAL A 443 -23.81 -11.72 -20.72
CA VAL A 443 -23.47 -11.95 -19.31
C VAL A 443 -22.36 -13.00 -19.23
N THR A 444 -21.25 -12.67 -18.56
CA THR A 444 -20.20 -13.65 -18.25
C THR A 444 -20.48 -14.29 -16.90
N VAL A 445 -20.48 -15.63 -16.87
CA VAL A 445 -20.70 -16.42 -15.66
C VAL A 445 -19.51 -17.34 -15.44
N LEU A 446 -18.93 -17.27 -14.25
CA LEU A 446 -17.81 -18.10 -13.81
C LEU A 446 -18.27 -19.01 -12.67
N THR A 447 -18.00 -20.30 -12.78
CA THR A 447 -18.35 -21.32 -11.79
C THR A 447 -17.15 -22.24 -11.56
N GLY A 448 -16.94 -22.71 -10.34
CA GLY A 448 -15.75 -23.48 -10.06
C GLY A 448 -15.63 -23.97 -8.64
N THR A 449 -14.41 -24.35 -8.28
CA THR A 449 -14.05 -24.78 -6.93
C THR A 449 -12.98 -23.87 -6.33
N ILE A 450 -12.97 -23.81 -5.00
CA ILE A 450 -11.98 -23.09 -4.20
C ILE A 450 -11.41 -24.06 -3.17
N ALA A 451 -10.10 -24.06 -2.99
CA ALA A 451 -9.41 -24.80 -1.93
C ALA A 451 -8.63 -23.82 -1.06
N ARG A 452 -9.07 -23.65 0.19
CA ARG A 452 -8.34 -22.88 1.22
C ARG A 452 -7.43 -23.81 2.00
N GLN A 453 -6.28 -23.31 2.44
CA GLN A 453 -5.35 -24.05 3.27
C GLN A 453 -6.00 -24.41 4.60
N VAL A 454 -5.88 -25.68 5.00
CA VAL A 454 -6.29 -26.22 6.30
C VAL A 454 -5.10 -26.99 6.85
N ASN A 455 -4.56 -26.57 8.00
CA ASN A 455 -3.38 -27.19 8.64
C ASN A 455 -2.15 -27.31 7.72
N GLY A 456 -1.92 -26.34 6.83
CA GLY A 456 -0.79 -26.35 5.90
C GLY A 456 -1.05 -27.10 4.58
N GLU A 457 -2.18 -27.80 4.44
CA GLU A 457 -2.54 -28.56 3.25
C GLU A 457 -3.73 -27.91 2.50
N HIS A 458 -3.76 -28.03 1.18
CA HIS A 458 -4.91 -27.61 0.38
C HIS A 458 -5.75 -28.83 -0.01
N PRO A 459 -7.04 -28.88 0.32
CA PRO A 459 -7.90 -30.00 -0.05
C PRO A 459 -8.01 -30.14 -1.57
N SER A 460 -8.08 -31.38 -2.05
CA SER A 460 -8.30 -31.73 -3.46
C SER A 460 -9.32 -32.87 -3.58
N PRO A 461 -10.41 -32.71 -4.35
CA PRO A 461 -10.78 -31.48 -5.05
C PRO A 461 -11.15 -30.36 -4.06
N GLY A 462 -10.99 -29.10 -4.48
CA GLY A 462 -11.52 -27.96 -3.74
C GLY A 462 -13.04 -28.05 -3.59
N ARG A 463 -13.60 -27.32 -2.62
CA ARG A 463 -15.05 -27.24 -2.42
C ARG A 463 -15.69 -26.42 -3.54
N GLU A 464 -16.97 -26.66 -3.83
CA GLU A 464 -17.74 -25.82 -4.75
C GLU A 464 -17.72 -24.37 -4.27
N GLY A 465 -17.40 -23.44 -5.18
CA GLY A 465 -17.39 -22.01 -4.92
C GLY A 465 -18.63 -21.32 -5.47
N ASP A 466 -18.87 -20.09 -5.03
CA ASP A 466 -19.99 -19.29 -5.51
C ASP A 466 -19.84 -18.93 -6.98
N THR A 467 -20.98 -18.65 -7.62
CA THR A 467 -21.00 -18.21 -9.01
C THR A 467 -20.64 -16.73 -9.10
N VAL A 468 -19.59 -16.38 -9.84
CA VAL A 468 -19.21 -15.00 -10.15
C VAL A 468 -19.88 -14.59 -11.45
N THR A 469 -20.66 -13.51 -11.44
CA THR A 469 -21.37 -12.99 -12.61
C THR A 469 -20.93 -11.56 -12.91
N ILE A 470 -20.68 -11.27 -14.19
CA ILE A 470 -20.27 -9.95 -14.71
C ILE A 470 -21.29 -9.53 -15.77
N GLN A 471 -21.89 -8.35 -15.59
CA GLN A 471 -22.89 -7.85 -16.54
C GLN A 471 -22.22 -7.30 -17.81
N PRO A 472 -22.91 -7.28 -18.96
CA PRO A 472 -22.33 -6.81 -20.23
C PRO A 472 -21.76 -5.38 -20.16
N GLY A 473 -22.45 -4.48 -19.43
CA GLY A 473 -22.02 -3.09 -19.24
C GLY A 473 -20.73 -2.99 -18.41
N ASP A 474 -20.62 -3.81 -17.36
CA ASP A 474 -19.45 -3.84 -16.49
C ASP A 474 -18.23 -4.47 -17.19
N LEU A 475 -18.46 -5.44 -18.07
CA LEU A 475 -17.39 -6.15 -18.77
C LEU A 475 -16.55 -5.21 -19.66
N ALA A 476 -17.20 -4.28 -20.37
CA ALA A 476 -16.50 -3.31 -21.22
C ALA A 476 -15.67 -2.32 -20.39
N SER A 477 -16.21 -1.84 -19.27
CA SER A 477 -15.48 -0.98 -18.33
C SER A 477 -14.30 -1.73 -17.72
N ALA A 478 -14.50 -2.98 -17.31
CA ALA A 478 -13.50 -3.80 -16.65
C ALA A 478 -12.25 -4.09 -17.49
N ILE A 479 -12.34 -4.03 -18.82
CA ILE A 479 -11.14 -4.13 -19.68
C ILE A 479 -10.23 -2.90 -19.51
N TYR A 480 -10.82 -1.74 -19.22
CA TYR A 480 -10.12 -0.47 -19.15
C TYR A 480 -9.73 -0.08 -17.73
N SER A 481 -10.69 -0.10 -16.82
CA SER A 481 -10.46 0.24 -15.43
C SER A 481 -9.96 -0.96 -14.64
N GLN A 482 -10.34 -2.18 -15.01
CA GLN A 482 -10.37 -3.34 -14.11
C GLN A 482 -11.17 -3.13 -12.82
N ALA A 483 -11.67 -1.91 -12.59
CA ALA A 483 -12.78 -1.58 -11.74
C ALA A 483 -14.08 -1.96 -12.46
N GLY A 484 -14.83 -2.88 -11.89
CA GLY A 484 -16.14 -3.25 -12.38
C GLY A 484 -16.87 -4.04 -11.31
N GLN A 485 -18.20 -3.98 -11.36
CA GLN A 485 -19.01 -4.72 -10.42
C GLN A 485 -19.11 -6.18 -10.91
N TYR A 486 -18.69 -7.11 -10.08
CA TYR A 486 -19.12 -8.50 -10.17
C TYR A 486 -20.08 -8.79 -9.03
N SER A 487 -20.99 -9.73 -9.25
CA SER A 487 -21.79 -10.32 -8.18
C SER A 487 -21.35 -11.75 -7.94
N ALA A 488 -20.96 -12.08 -6.72
CA ALA A 488 -20.91 -13.47 -6.27
C ALA A 488 -22.31 -13.88 -5.79
N THR A 489 -22.81 -15.03 -6.24
CA THR A 489 -24.10 -15.59 -5.77
C THR A 489 -23.88 -17.01 -5.27
N GLY A 490 -24.20 -17.22 -4.00
CA GLY A 490 -24.11 -18.50 -3.32
C GLY A 490 -23.97 -18.31 -1.81
N PRO A 491 -23.81 -19.41 -1.05
CA PRO A 491 -23.81 -19.38 0.41
C PRO A 491 -22.76 -18.46 1.05
N ASP A 492 -21.68 -18.17 0.33
CA ASP A 492 -20.50 -17.51 0.89
C ASP A 492 -20.29 -16.07 0.39
N ALA A 493 -21.14 -15.60 -0.52
CA ALA A 493 -20.95 -14.36 -1.27
C ALA A 493 -20.85 -13.09 -0.41
N SER A 494 -21.38 -13.12 0.81
CA SER A 494 -21.38 -11.97 1.74
C SER A 494 -20.32 -12.06 2.85
N THR A 495 -19.48 -13.10 2.85
CA THR A 495 -18.49 -13.28 3.92
C THR A 495 -17.20 -12.52 3.59
N PRO A 496 -16.68 -11.69 4.52
CA PRO A 496 -15.57 -10.76 4.23
C PRO A 496 -14.36 -11.41 3.55
N ASN A 497 -13.94 -12.58 4.02
CA ASN A 497 -12.74 -13.25 3.48
C ASN A 497 -13.03 -14.08 2.21
N ASN A 498 -14.29 -14.45 1.93
CA ASN A 498 -14.62 -15.08 0.66
C ASN A 498 -14.69 -14.06 -0.48
N ASN A 499 -14.97 -12.79 -0.19
CA ASN A 499 -14.86 -11.73 -1.19
C ASN A 499 -13.44 -11.67 -1.80
N ASP A 500 -12.38 -11.94 -1.04
CA ASP A 500 -10.99 -11.85 -1.52
C ASP A 500 -10.63 -12.94 -2.55
N ALA A 501 -11.20 -14.15 -2.38
CA ALA A 501 -11.01 -15.23 -3.34
C ALA A 501 -11.78 -14.99 -4.64
N TYR A 502 -13.04 -14.54 -4.57
CA TYR A 502 -13.82 -14.20 -5.75
C TYR A 502 -13.30 -12.95 -6.46
N ASN A 503 -12.79 -11.97 -5.71
CA ASN A 503 -12.06 -10.83 -6.24
C ASN A 503 -10.81 -11.30 -7.00
N SER A 504 -10.10 -12.31 -6.50
CA SER A 504 -8.96 -12.88 -7.22
C SER A 504 -9.36 -13.61 -8.50
N VAL A 505 -10.49 -14.33 -8.51
CA VAL A 505 -11.04 -14.95 -9.73
C VAL A 505 -11.42 -13.88 -10.76
N TYR A 506 -12.10 -12.82 -10.30
CA TYR A 506 -12.47 -11.67 -11.13
C TYR A 506 -11.23 -10.96 -11.69
N ALA A 507 -10.25 -10.63 -10.84
CA ALA A 507 -9.00 -9.97 -11.20
C ALA A 507 -8.25 -10.73 -12.29
N ASP A 508 -8.10 -12.04 -12.14
CA ASP A 508 -7.52 -12.89 -13.18
C ASP A 508 -8.31 -12.76 -14.49
N PHE A 509 -9.63 -12.94 -14.44
CA PHE A 509 -10.46 -12.85 -15.64
C PHE A 509 -10.31 -11.50 -16.35
N VAL A 510 -10.42 -10.37 -15.64
CA VAL A 510 -10.36 -9.02 -16.26
C VAL A 510 -8.95 -8.62 -16.69
N THR A 511 -7.91 -9.10 -16.01
CA THR A 511 -6.52 -8.91 -16.47
C THR A 511 -6.31 -9.62 -17.80
N GLY A 512 -6.82 -10.85 -17.95
CA GLY A 512 -6.74 -11.57 -19.21
C GLY A 512 -7.47 -10.86 -20.36
N LEU A 513 -8.53 -10.10 -20.05
CA LEU A 513 -9.22 -9.25 -21.04
C LEU A 513 -8.42 -8.00 -21.37
N THR A 514 -7.91 -7.30 -20.36
CA THR A 514 -7.08 -6.09 -20.50
C THR A 514 -5.87 -6.36 -21.38
N SER A 515 -5.23 -7.52 -21.18
CA SER A 515 -4.08 -8.00 -21.94
C SER A 515 -4.45 -8.67 -23.27
N GLY A 516 -5.74 -8.77 -23.61
CA GLY A 516 -6.23 -9.33 -24.87
C GLY A 516 -6.00 -10.82 -25.07
N TYR A 517 -5.78 -11.57 -24.00
CA TYR A 517 -5.54 -13.02 -24.09
C TYR A 517 -6.81 -13.80 -24.43
N TRP A 518 -7.94 -13.48 -23.80
CA TRP A 518 -9.20 -14.19 -24.04
C TRP A 518 -9.72 -13.98 -25.46
N GLY A 519 -10.14 -15.06 -26.12
CA GLY A 519 -10.53 -15.07 -27.54
C GLY A 519 -9.35 -14.90 -28.51
N GLY A 520 -8.12 -14.76 -27.99
CA GLY A 520 -6.90 -14.54 -28.75
C GLY A 520 -6.35 -15.81 -29.41
N LYS A 521 -5.09 -15.75 -29.84
CA LYS A 521 -4.45 -16.87 -30.57
C LYS A 521 -3.90 -17.98 -29.67
N TYR A 522 -3.77 -17.74 -28.38
CA TYR A 522 -3.23 -18.73 -27.43
C TYR A 522 -4.31 -19.65 -26.85
N GLY A 523 -5.60 -19.33 -27.05
CA GLY A 523 -6.72 -20.06 -26.47
C GLY A 523 -7.16 -19.48 -25.12
N ASN A 524 -8.23 -20.04 -24.56
CA ASN A 524 -8.88 -19.50 -23.38
C ASN A 524 -8.51 -20.28 -22.11
N ASN A 525 -7.22 -20.27 -21.76
CA ASN A 525 -6.71 -20.84 -20.53
C ASN A 525 -5.64 -19.93 -19.92
N ASN A 526 -5.87 -19.41 -18.71
CA ASN A 526 -4.97 -18.44 -18.09
C ASN A 526 -3.59 -19.02 -17.69
N GLN A 527 -3.43 -20.34 -17.62
CA GLN A 527 -2.17 -20.99 -17.24
C GLN A 527 -1.03 -20.78 -18.25
N ILE A 528 -1.36 -20.43 -19.48
CA ILE A 528 -0.38 -20.19 -20.54
C ILE A 528 -0.17 -18.70 -20.83
N PHE A 529 -0.87 -17.81 -20.13
CA PHE A 529 -0.75 -16.37 -20.34
C PHE A 529 0.57 -15.86 -19.76
N GLY A 530 1.29 -15.06 -20.53
CA GLY A 530 2.59 -14.50 -20.14
C GLY A 530 3.71 -15.54 -20.00
N THR A 531 3.52 -16.79 -20.43
CA THR A 531 4.54 -17.84 -20.37
C THR A 531 5.29 -17.98 -21.69
N GLY A 532 6.61 -18.18 -21.64
CA GLY A 532 7.43 -18.35 -22.85
C GLY A 532 7.29 -17.17 -23.82
N SER A 533 6.84 -17.45 -25.05
CA SER A 533 6.62 -16.45 -26.11
C SER A 533 5.19 -15.90 -26.16
N ASN A 534 4.34 -16.19 -25.15
CA ASN A 534 2.95 -15.76 -25.11
C ASN A 534 2.81 -14.34 -24.55
N VAL A 535 3.26 -13.37 -25.33
CA VAL A 535 3.23 -11.93 -24.99
C VAL A 535 1.80 -11.35 -25.03
N PRO A 536 1.50 -10.31 -24.23
CA PRO A 536 0.17 -9.69 -24.14
C PRO A 536 -0.14 -8.75 -25.33
N PHE A 537 -1.31 -8.09 -25.26
CA PHE A 537 -1.79 -7.01 -26.14
C PHE A 537 -1.88 -7.44 -27.61
N ALA A 538 -1.39 -6.63 -28.57
CA ALA A 538 -1.34 -7.01 -29.98
C ALA A 538 -0.69 -8.39 -30.18
N GLY A 539 0.32 -8.69 -29.36
CA GLY A 539 0.99 -9.99 -29.32
C GLY A 539 0.07 -11.17 -29.01
N ALA A 540 -1.01 -10.98 -28.27
CA ALA A 540 -2.00 -12.03 -27.97
C ALA A 540 -3.09 -12.19 -29.04
N ARG A 541 -3.19 -11.23 -29.97
CA ARG A 541 -4.27 -11.16 -30.97
C ARG A 541 -3.91 -11.83 -32.29
N LYS A 542 -4.95 -12.20 -33.04
CA LYS A 542 -4.82 -12.74 -34.40
C LYS A 542 -4.61 -11.56 -35.37
N PRO A 543 -3.73 -11.68 -36.36
CA PRO A 543 -3.58 -10.64 -37.38
C PRO A 543 -4.89 -10.36 -38.10
N GLY A 544 -5.20 -9.07 -38.33
CA GLY A 544 -6.37 -8.65 -39.11
C GLY A 544 -7.71 -8.63 -38.36
N GLU A 545 -7.71 -8.73 -37.03
CA GLU A 545 -8.94 -8.50 -36.24
C GLU A 545 -9.49 -7.08 -36.48
N ALA A 546 -10.79 -6.98 -36.71
CA ALA A 546 -11.47 -5.74 -37.10
C ALA A 546 -11.81 -4.82 -35.92
N PHE A 547 -11.46 -5.20 -34.69
CA PHE A 547 -11.79 -4.49 -33.46
C PHE A 547 -10.60 -4.48 -32.51
N LEU A 548 -10.56 -3.48 -31.62
CA LEU A 548 -9.61 -3.42 -30.52
C LEU A 548 -10.01 -4.44 -29.45
N ALA A 549 -9.06 -5.24 -28.97
CA ALA A 549 -9.31 -6.37 -28.07
C ALA A 549 -8.40 -6.38 -26.82
N TYR A 550 -7.93 -5.22 -26.39
CA TYR A 550 -7.07 -5.02 -25.22
C TYR A 550 -7.03 -3.52 -24.88
N SER A 551 -6.42 -3.16 -23.74
CA SER A 551 -6.19 -1.77 -23.35
C SER A 551 -4.98 -1.16 -24.11
N PRO A 552 -5.17 -0.21 -25.05
CA PRO A 552 -4.06 0.50 -25.70
C PRO A 552 -3.24 1.33 -24.72
N TYR A 553 -3.86 1.82 -23.64
CA TYR A 553 -3.15 2.51 -22.57
C TYR A 553 -2.09 1.60 -21.95
N SER A 554 -2.53 0.43 -21.50
CA SER A 554 -1.67 -0.54 -20.85
C SER A 554 -0.62 -1.11 -21.79
N GLU A 555 -0.95 -1.30 -23.08
CA GLU A 555 0.02 -1.73 -24.09
C GLU A 555 1.18 -0.73 -24.21
N VAL A 556 0.87 0.56 -24.39
CA VAL A 556 1.91 1.60 -24.49
C VAL A 556 2.73 1.65 -23.20
N MET A 557 2.08 1.67 -22.03
CA MET A 557 2.82 1.75 -20.77
C MET A 557 3.71 0.53 -20.52
N TRP A 558 3.27 -0.67 -20.90
CA TRP A 558 4.06 -1.91 -20.82
C TRP A 558 5.32 -1.89 -21.69
N HIS A 559 5.27 -1.25 -22.86
CA HIS A 559 6.45 -1.13 -23.72
C HIS A 559 7.44 -0.03 -23.28
N TYR A 560 6.98 0.93 -22.48
CA TYR A 560 7.68 2.19 -22.21
C TYR A 560 8.08 2.38 -20.74
N SER A 561 7.52 1.58 -19.82
CA SER A 561 7.79 1.71 -18.38
C SER A 561 7.60 0.38 -17.65
N ASN A 562 8.21 0.24 -16.48
CA ASN A 562 7.92 -0.87 -15.56
C ASN A 562 6.84 -0.55 -14.53
N ALA A 563 6.13 0.56 -14.68
CA ALA A 563 5.13 1.03 -13.74
C ALA A 563 3.80 0.27 -13.85
N TYR A 564 2.98 0.35 -12.81
CA TYR A 564 1.58 -0.07 -12.93
C TYR A 564 0.87 0.81 -13.95
N SER A 565 0.13 0.18 -14.87
CA SER A 565 -0.77 0.85 -15.81
C SER A 565 -2.21 0.34 -15.73
N MET A 566 -2.45 -0.56 -14.78
CA MET A 566 -3.74 -1.18 -14.48
C MET A 566 -3.70 -1.75 -13.05
N PRO A 567 -4.82 -1.81 -12.30
CA PRO A 567 -4.84 -2.24 -10.90
C PRO A 567 -4.28 -3.65 -10.61
N TYR A 568 -4.48 -4.62 -11.52
CA TYR A 568 -4.03 -6.01 -11.35
C TYR A 568 -2.87 -6.37 -12.31
N GLY A 569 -2.01 -5.40 -12.64
CA GLY A 569 -0.92 -5.56 -13.61
C GLY A 569 0.17 -6.57 -13.23
N GLU A 570 0.19 -7.03 -11.98
CA GLU A 570 1.05 -8.09 -11.46
C GLU A 570 0.55 -9.51 -11.79
N ARG A 571 -0.68 -9.63 -12.32
CA ARG A 571 -1.25 -10.91 -12.71
C ARG A 571 -0.54 -11.46 -13.94
N TYR A 572 -0.35 -12.78 -13.93
CA TYR A 572 0.41 -13.54 -14.92
C TYR A 572 1.91 -13.24 -14.93
N ASN A 573 2.70 -14.09 -15.59
CA ASN A 573 4.15 -13.90 -15.71
C ASN A 573 4.54 -12.74 -16.66
N ASN A 574 3.58 -11.85 -16.96
CA ASN A 574 3.66 -10.64 -17.79
C ASN A 574 4.53 -10.75 -19.07
N GLY A 575 4.64 -11.94 -19.67
CA GLY A 575 5.48 -12.19 -20.85
C GLY A 575 6.98 -11.91 -20.63
N GLY A 576 7.47 -11.99 -19.39
CA GLY A 576 8.85 -11.63 -19.03
C GLY A 576 9.05 -10.15 -18.70
N HIS A 577 7.99 -9.35 -18.65
CA HIS A 577 8.07 -7.98 -18.15
C HIS A 577 8.20 -7.98 -16.60
N PRO A 578 9.08 -7.14 -16.03
CA PRO A 578 9.27 -7.06 -14.58
C PRO A 578 7.96 -6.81 -13.80
N SER A 579 7.95 -7.28 -12.56
CA SER A 579 6.94 -6.90 -11.57
C SER A 579 6.92 -5.37 -11.43
N PRO A 580 5.75 -4.72 -11.42
CA PRO A 580 5.63 -3.29 -11.16
C PRO A 580 5.77 -2.93 -9.67
N LEU A 581 6.06 -3.91 -8.80
CA LEU A 581 6.35 -3.72 -7.38
C LEU A 581 7.82 -4.01 -7.11
N ILE A 582 8.48 -3.10 -6.40
CA ILE A 582 9.82 -3.31 -5.82
C ILE A 582 9.76 -3.30 -4.30
N THR A 583 10.70 -4.02 -3.68
CA THR A 583 10.78 -4.16 -2.22
C THR A 583 11.92 -3.33 -1.70
N MET A 584 11.65 -2.50 -0.69
CA MET A 584 12.68 -1.75 0.01
C MET A 584 13.66 -2.70 0.69
N LYS A 585 14.95 -2.45 0.51
CA LYS A 585 16.01 -3.19 1.21
C LYS A 585 15.99 -2.85 2.70
N THR A 586 16.40 -3.79 3.55
CA THR A 586 16.38 -3.62 5.01
C THR A 586 17.21 -2.41 5.43
N GLY A 587 16.57 -1.42 6.07
CA GLY A 587 17.21 -0.15 6.46
C GLY A 587 17.60 0.77 5.30
N GLY A 588 17.23 0.39 4.07
CA GLY A 588 17.55 1.09 2.84
C GLY A 588 16.77 2.39 2.65
N GLN A 589 16.85 2.92 1.42
CA GLN A 589 16.22 4.19 1.04
C GLN A 589 15.51 4.07 -0.29
N TRP A 590 14.46 4.88 -0.46
CA TRP A 590 13.82 5.11 -1.74
C TRP A 590 14.58 6.20 -2.48
N LYS A 591 14.87 5.98 -3.75
CA LYS A 591 15.37 7.01 -4.65
C LYS A 591 14.38 7.19 -5.79
N VAL A 592 13.95 8.43 -5.99
CA VAL A 592 13.05 8.83 -7.06
C VAL A 592 13.82 9.73 -8.01
N THR A 593 13.92 9.34 -9.27
CA THR A 593 14.57 10.13 -10.31
C THR A 593 13.50 10.75 -11.20
N ILE A 594 13.44 12.08 -11.23
CA ILE A 594 12.51 12.83 -12.09
C ILE A 594 13.23 13.11 -13.42
N HIS A 595 12.67 12.63 -14.51
CA HIS A 595 13.26 12.73 -15.85
C HIS A 595 12.79 13.96 -16.62
N PRO A 596 13.52 14.39 -17.66
CA PRO A 596 13.03 15.39 -18.60
C PRO A 596 11.85 14.84 -19.43
N ASP A 597 11.08 15.73 -20.04
CA ASP A 597 9.96 15.33 -20.90
C ASP A 597 10.42 14.70 -22.22
N VAL A 598 11.65 15.02 -22.64
CA VAL A 598 12.23 14.58 -23.91
C VAL A 598 13.15 13.41 -23.68
N THR A 599 12.92 12.32 -24.40
CA THR A 599 13.74 11.12 -24.30
C THR A 599 15.16 11.39 -24.85
N PRO A 600 16.22 11.18 -24.05
CA PRO A 600 17.59 11.23 -24.54
C PRO A 600 17.81 10.25 -25.69
N GLY A 601 18.28 10.75 -26.83
CA GLY A 601 18.46 9.93 -28.04
C GLY A 601 17.20 9.76 -28.91
N GLY A 602 16.07 10.34 -28.50
CA GLY A 602 14.79 10.31 -29.22
C GLY A 602 14.02 8.99 -29.05
N CYS A 603 12.81 8.96 -29.62
CA CYS A 603 11.95 7.78 -29.60
C CYS A 603 12.57 6.71 -30.50
N ALA A 604 13.18 5.68 -29.91
CA ALA A 604 13.85 4.66 -30.72
C ALA A 604 12.83 3.89 -31.59
N ALA A 605 13.31 3.27 -32.66
CA ALA A 605 12.50 2.45 -33.58
C ALA A 605 11.99 1.11 -32.96
N GLY A 606 12.04 0.95 -31.63
CA GLY A 606 12.05 -0.35 -30.93
C GLY A 606 10.71 -1.00 -30.58
N TRP A 607 9.58 -0.32 -30.80
CA TRP A 607 8.24 -0.92 -30.84
C TRP A 607 7.34 0.08 -31.57
N GLN A 608 6.55 -0.41 -32.52
CA GLN A 608 5.66 0.42 -33.33
C GLN A 608 4.20 0.04 -33.01
N PRO A 609 3.28 1.01 -32.83
CA PRO A 609 1.88 0.73 -32.51
C PRO A 609 1.22 -0.35 -33.40
N GLY A 610 1.03 -1.55 -32.85
CA GLY A 610 0.43 -2.71 -33.51
C GLY A 610 1.35 -3.61 -34.32
N SER A 611 2.66 -3.62 -34.02
CA SER A 611 3.60 -4.65 -34.47
C SER A 611 3.39 -6.00 -33.81
#